data_AF-A0A6V7KB94-F1
#
_entry.id   AF-A0A6V7KB94-F1
#
_cell.length_a   1.000
_cell.length_b   1.000
_cell.length_c   1.000
_cell.angle_alpha   90.00
_cell.angle_beta   90.00
_cell.angle_gamma   90.00
#
_symmetry.space_group_name_H-M   'P 1'
#
loop_
_entity.id
_entity.type
_entity.pdbx_description
1 polymer ?
#
loop_
_entity_poly.entity_id
_entity_poly.type
_entity_poly.pdbx_seq_one_letter_code
_entity_poly.pdbx_strand_id
1 'polypeptide(L)' 'PMFTLIGGGLKKFTSSRRFMGDVLPKRARWIKDSVIAFEPEANKVTTSNGDTIKYDIMIVAMGLQLNWSK' A
#
# COMPACT_ATOMS: atom_id res chain seq x y z
N PRO A 1 12.32 -7.28 -1.97
CA PRO A 1 13.42 -7.96 -2.71
C PRO A 1 14.39 -6.93 -3.32
N MET A 2 15.64 -7.28 -3.66
CA MET A 2 16.70 -6.39 -4.17
C MET A 2 17.43 -5.50 -3.14
N PHE A 3 16.81 -5.15 -2.00
CA PHE A 3 17.43 -4.30 -0.97
C PHE A 3 18.73 -4.89 -0.40
N THR A 4 18.84 -6.21 -0.28
CA THR A 4 20.08 -6.90 0.10
C THR A 4 21.24 -6.58 -0.85
N LEU A 5 21.00 -6.59 -2.16
CA LEU A 5 22.02 -6.29 -3.17
C LEU A 5 22.40 -4.80 -3.18
N ILE A 6 21.45 -3.93 -2.88
CA ILE A 6 21.69 -2.49 -2.74
C ILE A 6 22.55 -2.22 -1.50
N GLY A 7 22.22 -2.85 -0.36
CA GLY A 7 23.04 -2.76 0.85
C GLY A 7 24.48 -3.26 0.64
N GLY A 8 24.67 -4.26 -0.22
CA GLY A 8 25.99 -4.74 -0.64
C GLY A 8 26.67 -3.96 -1.78
N GLY A 9 26.09 -2.86 -2.27
CA GLY A 9 26.69 -2.02 -3.31
C GLY A 9 26.60 -2.57 -4.75
N LEU A 10 25.90 -3.69 -4.97
CA LEU A 10 25.82 -4.38 -6.27
C LEU A 10 24.72 -3.82 -7.19
N LYS A 11 23.79 -3.03 -6.66
CA LYS A 11 22.68 -2.43 -7.43
C LYS A 11 22.42 -1.00 -6.95
N LYS A 12 21.89 -0.16 -7.85
CA LYS A 12 21.49 1.22 -7.55
C LYS A 12 20.14 1.24 -6.84
N PHE A 13 19.96 2.16 -5.89
CA PHE A 13 18.67 2.33 -5.21
C PHE A 13 17.52 2.67 -6.18
N THR A 14 17.80 3.42 -7.24
CA THR A 14 16.78 3.81 -8.23
C THR A 14 16.16 2.65 -8.98
N SER A 15 16.82 1.48 -9.05
CA SER A 15 16.29 0.31 -9.75
C SER A 15 15.23 -0.45 -8.93
N SER A 16 15.05 -0.14 -7.65
CA SER A 16 14.08 -0.83 -6.78
C SER A 16 12.71 -0.15 -6.75
N ARG A 17 12.52 0.96 -7.47
CA ARG A 17 11.29 1.77 -7.44
C ARG A 17 10.74 2.05 -8.84
N ARG A 18 9.42 2.28 -8.89
CA ARG A 18 8.67 2.85 -10.01
C ARG A 18 7.60 3.79 -9.45
N PHE A 19 7.07 4.69 -10.27
CA PHE A 19 5.91 5.46 -9.85
C PHE A 19 4.69 4.53 -9.75
N MET A 20 3.88 4.70 -8.71
CA MET A 20 2.72 3.82 -8.48
C MET A 20 1.69 3.89 -9.62
N GLY A 21 1.54 5.06 -10.24
CA GLY A 21 0.68 5.24 -11.41
C GLY A 21 1.09 4.37 -12.61
N ASP A 22 2.37 4.03 -12.74
CA ASP A 22 2.89 3.24 -13.87
C ASP A 22 2.66 1.74 -13.71
N VAL A 23 2.36 1.29 -12.48
CA VAL A 23 2.24 -0.15 -12.15
C VAL A 23 0.81 -0.56 -11.78
N LEU A 24 -0.11 0.39 -11.65
CA LEU A 24 -1.52 0.11 -11.42
C LEU A 24 -2.20 -0.41 -12.71
N PRO A 25 -3.18 -1.32 -12.60
CA PRO A 25 -4.01 -1.71 -13.73
C PRO A 25 -4.72 -0.50 -14.34
N LYS A 26 -4.82 -0.43 -15.67
CA LYS A 26 -5.38 0.72 -16.41
C LYS A 26 -6.80 1.14 -15.97
N ARG A 27 -7.60 0.21 -15.46
CA ARG A 27 -8.98 0.45 -15.01
C ARG A 27 -9.12 0.56 -13.49
N ALA A 28 -8.04 0.43 -12.75
CA ALA A 28 -8.07 0.57 -11.29
C ALA A 28 -8.19 2.05 -10.93
N ARG A 29 -9.12 2.38 -10.02
CA ARG A 29 -9.16 3.71 -9.39
C ARG A 29 -8.13 3.76 -8.28
N TRP A 30 -7.14 4.64 -8.41
CA TRP A 30 -6.18 4.88 -7.34
C TRP A 30 -6.73 5.89 -6.33
N ILE A 31 -7.02 5.42 -5.12
CA ILE A 31 -7.35 6.27 -3.98
C ILE A 31 -6.04 6.50 -3.22
N LYS A 32 -5.51 7.72 -3.26
CA LYS A 32 -4.26 8.11 -2.60
C LYS A 32 -4.52 8.52 -1.16
N ASP A 33 -4.94 7.56 -0.34
CA ASP A 33 -5.29 7.78 1.05
C ASP A 33 -4.89 6.57 1.89
N SER A 34 -4.84 6.75 3.21
CA SER A 34 -4.59 5.68 4.18
C SER A 34 -5.89 5.21 4.80
N VAL A 35 -6.08 3.90 4.92
CA VAL A 35 -7.17 3.33 5.71
C VAL A 35 -6.83 3.44 7.19
N ILE A 36 -7.78 3.93 8.00
CA ILE A 36 -7.63 4.09 9.45
C ILE A 36 -8.54 3.17 10.26
N ALA A 37 -9.63 2.67 9.65
CA ALA A 37 -10.53 1.73 10.30
C ALA A 37 -11.17 0.78 9.28
N PHE A 38 -11.33 -0.48 9.70
CA PHE A 38 -12.08 -1.50 8.99
C PHE A 38 -13.39 -1.77 9.73
N GLU A 39 -14.50 -1.79 9.00
CA GLU A 39 -15.83 -2.09 9.53
C GLU A 39 -16.44 -3.22 8.67
N PRO A 40 -15.97 -4.47 8.85
CA PRO A 40 -16.35 -5.61 8.01
C PRO A 40 -17.85 -5.92 8.05
N GLU A 41 -18.48 -5.68 9.19
CA GLU A 41 -19.89 -6.00 9.41
C GLU A 41 -20.82 -5.08 8.60
N ALA A 42 -20.30 -3.91 8.21
CA ALA A 42 -20.97 -2.93 7.36
C ALA A 42 -20.37 -2.88 5.94
N ASN A 43 -19.46 -3.80 5.61
CA ASN A 43 -18.67 -3.84 4.38
C ASN A 43 -18.08 -2.48 3.98
N LYS A 44 -17.42 -1.81 4.93
CA LYS A 44 -16.80 -0.49 4.69
C LYS A 44 -15.45 -0.30 5.35
N VAL A 45 -14.71 0.67 4.85
CA VAL A 45 -13.48 1.21 5.46
C VAL A 45 -13.59 2.72 5.60
N THR A 46 -12.97 3.25 6.64
CA THR A 46 -12.80 4.70 6.84
C THR A 46 -11.35 5.07 6.55
N THR A 47 -11.16 6.16 5.83
CA THR A 47 -9.84 6.69 5.44
C THR A 47 -9.40 7.87 6.29
N SER A 48 -8.12 8.23 6.23
CA SER A 48 -7.57 9.35 7.01
C SER A 48 -8.15 10.71 6.63
N ASN A 49 -8.63 10.89 5.39
CA ASN A 49 -9.31 12.11 4.99
C ASN A 49 -10.79 12.17 5.43
N GLY A 50 -11.28 11.13 6.11
CA GLY A 50 -12.68 11.04 6.58
C GLY A 50 -13.64 10.37 5.58
N ASP A 51 -13.16 9.93 4.41
CA ASP A 51 -14.00 9.23 3.46
C ASP A 51 -14.38 7.84 3.96
N THR A 52 -15.63 7.44 3.69
CA THR A 52 -16.12 6.08 3.88
C THR A 52 -16.25 5.37 2.53
N ILE A 53 -15.59 4.23 2.37
CA ILE A 53 -15.61 3.43 1.14
C ILE A 53 -16.30 2.10 1.44
N LYS A 54 -17.40 1.83 0.74
CA LYS A 54 -18.08 0.53 0.76
C LYS A 54 -17.49 -0.45 -0.25
N TYR A 55 -17.62 -1.74 0.02
CA TYR A 55 -17.17 -2.81 -0.86
C TYR A 55 -18.15 -3.98 -0.88
N ASP A 56 -18.07 -4.82 -1.91
CA ASP A 56 -18.70 -6.15 -1.92
C ASP A 56 -17.70 -7.23 -1.50
N ILE A 57 -16.43 -7.07 -1.91
CA ILE A 57 -15.31 -7.95 -1.59
C ILE A 57 -14.10 -7.08 -1.23
N MET A 58 -13.43 -7.41 -0.13
CA MET A 58 -12.21 -6.73 0.32
C MET A 58 -11.00 -7.68 0.28
N ILE A 59 -9.93 -7.23 -0.39
CA ILE A 59 -8.62 -7.90 -0.37
C ILE A 59 -7.67 -7.04 0.46
N VAL A 60 -7.14 -7.60 1.56
CA VAL A 60 -6.20 -6.89 2.45
C VAL A 60 -4.76 -7.25 2.10
N ALA A 61 -3.96 -6.24 1.73
CA ALA A 61 -2.56 -6.40 1.32
C ALA A 61 -1.65 -5.27 1.84
N MET A 62 -1.79 -4.91 3.12
CA MET A 62 -1.11 -3.74 3.74
C MET A 62 0.39 -3.95 4.02
N GLY A 63 0.92 -5.16 3.81
CA GLY A 63 2.31 -5.48 4.15
C GLY A 63 2.55 -5.62 5.65
N LEU A 64 3.74 -5.25 6.11
CA LEU A 64 4.18 -5.34 7.50
C LEU A 64 4.66 -3.97 8.00
N GLN A 65 4.41 -3.69 9.27
CA GLN A 65 4.97 -2.53 9.96
C GLN A 65 6.31 -2.90 10.60
N LEU A 66 7.34 -2.11 10.32
CA LEU A 66 8.65 -2.25 10.95
C LEU A 66 8.69 -1.39 12.23
N ASN A 67 8.92 -2.02 13.38
CA ASN A 67 8.98 -1.37 14.68
C ASN A 67 10.44 -1.29 15.17
N TRP A 68 11.22 -0.34 14.63
CA TRP A 68 12.65 -0.23 14.91
C TRP A 68 13.01 0.22 16.33
N SER A 69 12.07 0.86 17.03
CA SER A 69 12.24 1.43 18.37
C SER A 69 11.65 0.57 19.49
N LYS A 70 11.26 -0.67 19.19
CA LYS A 70 10.87 -1.68 20.17
C LYS A 70 12.00 -2.69 20.37
#